data_AF-A0A9X2KRW3-F1
#
_entry.id   AF-A0A9X2KRW3-F1
#
_cell.length_a   1.000
_cell.length_b   1.000
_cell.length_c   1.000
_cell.angle_alpha   90.00
_cell.angle_beta   90.00
_cell.angle_gamma   90.00
#
_symmetry.space_group_name_H-M   'P 1'
#
loop_
_entity.id
_entity.type
_entity.pdbx_description
1 polymer ?
#
loop_
_entity_poly.entity_id
_entity_poly.type
_entity_poly.pdbx_seq_one_letter_code
_entity_poly.pdbx_strand_id
1 'polypeptide(L)'
;MTATAKPWDEEQVRHWLARRLQAARLDQAAADRRGYEAQDDYDKAAAEEWLCHALQPAAFTQTQASFAARLKDLIAQDDYPATGINDDVRFTRHVRSHARRLAKMTKANEGFENTLRWQ
;
A
#
# COMPACT_ATOMS: atom_id res chain seq x y z
N MET A 1 6.61 5.19 -32.12
CA MET A 1 5.43 5.88 -31.56
C MET A 1 5.66 6.06 -30.07
N THR A 2 6.02 7.27 -29.63
CA THR A 2 6.14 7.58 -28.20
C THR A 2 4.74 7.70 -27.63
N ALA A 3 4.28 6.69 -26.89
CA ALA A 3 3.04 6.81 -26.12
C ALA A 3 3.19 7.99 -25.16
N THR A 4 2.33 8.99 -25.28
CA THR A 4 2.29 10.14 -24.39
C THR A 4 1.99 9.60 -22.98
N ALA A 5 2.96 9.70 -22.07
CA ALA A 5 2.78 9.21 -20.71
C ALA A 5 1.56 9.89 -20.07
N LYS A 6 0.65 9.09 -19.49
CA LYS A 6 -0.50 9.60 -18.74
C LYS A 6 0.00 10.60 -17.69
N PRO A 7 -0.62 11.79 -17.56
CA PRO A 7 -0.25 12.74 -16.52
C PRO A 7 -0.50 12.15 -15.12
N TRP A 8 0.30 12.55 -14.14
CA TRP A 8 0.09 12.18 -12.75
C TRP A 8 -1.17 12.86 -12.22
N ASP A 9 -2.08 12.08 -11.64
CA ASP A 9 -3.33 12.56 -11.05
C ASP A 9 -3.28 12.32 -9.53
N GLU A 10 -2.97 13.38 -8.78
CA GLU A 10 -2.82 13.30 -7.33
C GLU A 10 -4.14 12.96 -6.61
N GLU A 11 -5.28 13.38 -7.16
CA GLU A 11 -6.60 13.14 -6.58
C GLU A 11 -6.98 11.67 -6.75
N GLN A 12 -6.74 11.10 -7.94
CA GLN A 12 -6.92 9.69 -8.20
C GLN A 12 -6.07 8.83 -7.26
N VAL A 13 -4.81 9.18 -7.05
CA VAL A 13 -3.91 8.44 -6.15
C VAL A 13 -4.37 8.53 -4.70
N ARG A 14 -4.78 9.72 -4.22
CA ARG A 14 -5.35 9.89 -2.87
C ARG A 14 -6.63 9.09 -2.70
N HIS A 15 -7.51 9.13 -3.69
CA HIS A 15 -8.75 8.36 -3.67
C HIS A 15 -8.48 6.86 -3.63
N TRP A 16 -7.54 6.39 -4.45
CA TRP A 16 -7.11 5.00 -4.46
C TRP A 16 -6.55 4.54 -3.11
N LEU A 17 -5.67 5.34 -2.49
CA LEU A 17 -5.14 5.05 -1.14
C LEU A 17 -6.25 4.93 -0.10
N ALA A 18 -7.21 5.86 -0.11
CA ALA A 18 -8.33 5.83 0.82
C ALA A 18 -9.21 4.57 0.63
N ARG A 19 -9.45 4.16 -0.62
CA ARG A 19 -10.19 2.94 -0.94
C ARG A 19 -9.45 1.68 -0.48
N ARG A 20 -8.14 1.60 -0.71
CA ARG A 20 -7.31 0.47 -0.25
C ARG A 20 -7.21 0.41 1.25
N LEU A 21 -7.10 1.55 1.93
CA LEU A 21 -7.14 1.62 3.39
C LEU A 21 -8.46 1.03 3.94
N GLN A 22 -9.59 1.40 3.35
CA GLN A 22 -10.88 0.85 3.75
C GLN A 22 -10.96 -0.66 3.50
N ALA A 23 -10.49 -1.14 2.34
CA ALA A 23 -10.48 -2.56 2.00
C ALA A 23 -9.60 -3.36 2.96
N ALA A 24 -8.38 -2.89 3.24
CA ALA A 24 -7.44 -3.53 4.16
C ALA A 24 -8.04 -3.73 5.57
N ARG A 25 -8.80 -2.75 6.08
CA ARG A 25 -9.51 -2.89 7.36
C ARG A 25 -10.60 -3.94 7.34
N LEU A 26 -11.35 -4.04 6.23
CA LEU A 26 -12.37 -5.06 6.06
C LEU A 26 -11.75 -6.45 5.96
N ASP A 27 -10.61 -6.58 5.27
CA ASP A 27 -9.87 -7.83 5.13
C ASP A 27 -9.28 -8.27 6.49
N GLN A 28 -8.74 -7.35 7.29
CA GLN A 28 -8.34 -7.62 8.68
C GLN A 28 -9.51 -8.15 9.50
N ALA A 29 -10.66 -7.48 9.49
CA ALA A 29 -11.84 -7.92 10.22
C ALA A 29 -12.40 -9.28 9.73
N ALA A 30 -12.26 -9.58 8.44
CA ALA A 30 -12.64 -10.87 7.88
C ALA A 30 -11.68 -11.99 8.33
N ALA A 31 -10.37 -11.72 8.34
CA ALA A 31 -9.36 -12.65 8.82
C ALA A 31 -9.51 -12.91 10.33
N ASP A 32 -9.73 -11.87 11.13
CA ASP A 32 -9.93 -11.98 12.58
C ASP A 32 -11.12 -12.90 12.92
N ARG A 33 -12.24 -12.76 12.21
CA ARG A 33 -13.40 -13.67 12.35
C ARG A 33 -13.11 -15.14 12.00
N ARG A 34 -12.12 -15.41 11.16
CA ARG A 34 -11.68 -16.77 10.80
C ARG A 34 -10.69 -17.34 11.83
N GLY A 35 -10.10 -16.50 12.67
CA GLY A 35 -9.20 -16.89 13.75
C GLY A 35 -7.81 -17.31 13.25
N TYR A 36 -7.18 -18.22 14.00
CA TYR A 36 -5.76 -18.55 13.89
C TYR A 36 -5.29 -18.91 12.47
N GLU A 37 -6.11 -19.64 11.71
CA GLU A 37 -5.77 -20.06 10.34
C GLU A 37 -5.61 -18.89 9.35
N ALA A 38 -6.15 -17.71 9.68
CA ALA A 38 -6.11 -16.52 8.83
C ALA A 38 -5.13 -15.44 9.33
N GLN A 39 -4.22 -15.76 10.25
CA GLN A 39 -3.25 -14.77 10.76
C GLN A 39 -2.33 -14.18 9.68
N ASP A 40 -1.92 -14.96 8.66
CA ASP A 40 -1.16 -14.41 7.53
C ASP A 40 -2.00 -13.44 6.69
N ASP A 41 -3.27 -13.76 6.46
CA ASP A 41 -4.22 -12.88 5.77
C ASP A 41 -4.40 -11.57 6.55
N TYR A 42 -4.51 -11.67 7.89
CA TYR A 42 -4.57 -10.50 8.77
C TYR A 42 -3.31 -9.63 8.67
N ASP A 43 -2.12 -10.21 8.86
CA ASP A 43 -0.86 -9.46 8.85
C ASP A 43 -0.59 -8.83 7.48
N LYS A 44 -0.99 -9.50 6.40
CA LYS A 44 -0.93 -8.95 5.04
C LYS A 44 -1.85 -7.74 4.87
N ALA A 45 -3.09 -7.83 5.35
CA ALA A 45 -4.03 -6.73 5.29
C ALA A 45 -3.62 -5.56 6.21
N ALA A 46 -3.08 -5.85 7.40
CA ALA A 46 -2.50 -4.84 8.30
C ALA A 46 -1.30 -4.14 7.65
N ALA A 47 -0.43 -4.86 6.95
CA ALA A 47 0.70 -4.29 6.23
C ALA A 47 0.26 -3.32 5.12
N GLU A 48 -0.81 -3.66 4.41
CA GLU A 48 -1.38 -2.78 3.40
C GLU A 48 -2.01 -1.52 4.01
N GLU A 49 -2.77 -1.65 5.11
CA GLU A 49 -3.30 -0.49 5.85
C GLU A 49 -2.15 0.43 6.28
N TRP A 50 -1.13 -0.13 6.92
CA TRP A 50 0.02 0.62 7.42
C TRP A 50 0.70 1.42 6.30
N LEU A 51 0.93 0.76 5.16
CA LEU A 51 1.56 1.39 4.01
C LEU A 51 0.71 2.50 3.40
N CYS A 52 -0.61 2.30 3.31
CA CYS A 52 -1.53 3.33 2.80
C CYS A 52 -1.52 4.56 3.71
N HIS A 53 -1.57 4.38 5.03
CA HIS A 53 -1.43 5.49 6.00
C HIS A 53 -0.10 6.22 5.84
N ALA A 54 1.01 5.51 5.72
CA ALA A 54 2.36 6.08 5.59
C ALA A 54 2.55 6.92 4.31
N LEU A 55 1.70 6.71 3.30
CA LEU A 55 1.71 7.38 1.99
C LEU A 55 0.62 8.45 1.86
N GLN A 56 -0.34 8.50 2.78
CA GLN A 56 -1.49 9.40 2.73
C GLN A 56 -1.18 10.91 2.84
N PRO A 57 -0.09 11.37 3.50
CA PRO A 57 0.22 12.80 3.56
C PRO A 57 0.32 13.43 2.17
N ALA A 58 -0.34 14.59 2.00
CA ALA A 58 -0.46 15.24 0.69
C ALA A 58 0.90 15.56 0.04
N ALA A 59 1.93 15.84 0.85
CA ALA A 59 3.29 16.10 0.37
C ALA A 59 3.87 14.95 -0.46
N PHE A 60 3.44 13.71 -0.21
CA PHE A 60 3.91 12.54 -0.96
C PHE A 60 3.11 12.32 -2.24
N THR A 61 1.82 12.66 -2.28
CA THR A 61 0.97 12.36 -3.46
C THR A 61 0.97 13.47 -4.51
N GLN A 62 1.48 14.67 -4.20
CA GLN A 62 1.45 15.83 -5.11
C GLN A 62 2.14 15.59 -6.45
N THR A 63 3.22 14.81 -6.44
CA THR A 63 3.93 14.46 -7.67
C THR A 63 4.31 12.99 -7.66
N GLN A 64 4.39 12.40 -8.86
CA GLN A 64 4.88 11.04 -9.04
C GLN A 64 6.27 10.85 -8.43
N ALA A 65 7.13 11.88 -8.53
CA ALA A 65 8.49 11.86 -7.99
C ALA A 65 8.51 11.85 -6.46
N SER A 66 7.71 12.68 -5.80
CA SER A 66 7.56 12.69 -4.35
C SER A 66 7.05 11.35 -3.83
N PHE A 67 6.09 10.75 -4.54
CA PHE A 67 5.52 9.47 -4.16
C PHE A 67 6.53 8.33 -4.32
N ALA A 68 7.25 8.31 -5.45
CA ALA A 68 8.29 7.33 -5.72
C ALA A 68 9.47 7.44 -4.72
N ALA A 69 9.86 8.66 -4.35
CA ALA A 69 10.88 8.89 -3.33
C ALA A 69 10.45 8.33 -1.97
N ARG A 70 9.22 8.64 -1.53
CA ARG A 70 8.69 8.11 -0.27
C ARG A 70 8.63 6.58 -0.25
N LEU A 71 8.20 5.96 -1.35
CA LEU A 71 8.21 4.50 -1.49
C LEU A 71 9.62 3.92 -1.39
N LYS A 72 10.62 4.56 -2.00
CA LYS A 72 12.02 4.15 -1.89
C LYS A 72 12.51 4.19 -0.44
N ASP A 73 12.20 5.27 0.28
CA ASP A 73 12.57 5.40 1.70
C ASP A 73 11.90 4.32 2.55
N LEU A 74 10.62 4.06 2.32
CA LEU A 74 9.89 2.99 3.01
C LEU A 74 10.47 1.60 2.71
N ILE A 75 10.90 1.32 1.47
CA ILE A 75 11.52 0.04 1.12
C ILE A 75 12.88 -0.14 1.80
N ALA A 76 13.63 0.96 1.99
CA ALA A 76 14.94 0.97 2.62
C ALA A 76 14.87 0.97 4.16
N GLN A 77 13.70 1.24 4.74
CA GLN A 77 13.49 1.28 6.18
C GLN A 77 13.70 -0.11 6.82
N ASP A 78 14.40 -0.13 7.96
CA ASP A 78 14.77 -1.37 8.65
C ASP A 78 13.59 -2.04 9.35
N ASP A 79 12.71 -1.25 9.96
CA ASP A 79 11.60 -1.71 10.80
C ASP A 79 10.32 -0.88 10.56
N TYR A 80 9.15 -1.48 10.79
CA TYR A 80 7.84 -0.86 10.58
C TYR A 80 6.99 -0.99 11.85
N PRO A 81 7.03 -0.01 12.76
CA PRO A 81 6.29 -0.08 14.01
C PRO A 81 4.79 -0.22 13.77
N ALA A 82 4.21 -1.31 14.25
CA ALA A 82 2.79 -1.61 14.16
C ALA A 82 2.31 -2.33 15.42
N THR A 83 1.03 -2.18 15.74
CA THR A 83 0.38 -2.80 16.90
C THR A 83 -0.74 -3.73 16.43
N GLY A 84 -0.99 -4.81 17.16
CA GLY A 84 -2.10 -5.73 16.86
C GLY A 84 -1.81 -6.72 15.72
N ILE A 85 -0.55 -6.81 15.28
CA ILE A 85 -0.08 -7.80 14.31
C ILE A 85 0.30 -9.11 15.01
N ASN A 86 0.28 -10.23 14.28
CA ASN A 86 0.55 -11.56 14.83
C ASN A 86 2.03 -11.94 14.75
N ASP A 87 2.73 -11.51 13.70
CA ASP A 87 4.13 -11.86 13.41
C ASP A 87 4.87 -10.69 12.75
N ASP A 88 5.80 -10.07 13.49
CA ASP A 88 6.56 -8.87 13.06
C ASP A 88 7.37 -9.11 11.79
N VAL A 89 7.99 -10.29 11.65
CA VAL A 89 8.84 -10.64 10.51
C VAL A 89 8.00 -10.78 9.26
N ARG A 90 6.86 -11.47 9.39
CA ARG A 90 5.88 -11.65 8.32
C ARG A 90 5.25 -10.33 7.89
N PHE A 91 4.84 -9.52 8.85
CA PHE A 91 4.31 -8.18 8.60
C PHE A 91 5.31 -7.31 7.83
N THR A 92 6.57 -7.24 8.30
CA THR A 92 7.66 -6.49 7.64
C THR A 92 7.88 -6.95 6.20
N ARG A 93 7.83 -8.25 5.96
CA ARG A 93 7.93 -8.83 4.60
C ARG A 93 6.77 -8.37 3.71
N HIS A 94 5.55 -8.38 4.23
CA HIS A 94 4.36 -7.92 3.50
C HIS A 94 4.42 -6.42 3.19
N VAL A 95 4.81 -5.58 4.14
CA VAL A 95 4.99 -4.13 3.92
C VAL A 95 5.97 -3.88 2.76
N ARG A 96 7.14 -4.53 2.78
CA ARG A 96 8.14 -4.40 1.71
C ARG A 96 7.63 -4.91 0.37
N SER A 97 6.87 -6.01 0.36
CA SER A 97 6.26 -6.57 -0.84
C SER A 97 5.26 -5.60 -1.47
N HIS A 98 4.34 -5.06 -0.66
CA HIS A 98 3.37 -4.06 -1.08
C HIS A 98 4.07 -2.79 -1.59
N ALA A 99 5.04 -2.25 -0.84
CA ALA A 99 5.78 -1.05 -1.23
C ALA A 99 6.50 -1.21 -2.57
N ARG A 100 7.13 -2.37 -2.83
CA ARG A 100 7.76 -2.66 -4.13
C ARG A 100 6.75 -2.73 -5.28
N ARG A 101 5.57 -3.30 -5.04
CA ARG A 101 4.52 -3.36 -6.06
C ARG A 101 3.91 -1.98 -6.33
N LEU A 102 3.67 -1.17 -5.30
CA LEU A 102 3.31 0.24 -5.47
C LEU A 102 4.38 1.01 -6.23
N ALA A 103 5.67 0.80 -5.94
CA ALA A 103 6.75 1.46 -6.68
C ALA A 103 6.74 1.12 -8.18
N LYS A 104 6.36 -0.11 -8.55
CA LYS A 104 6.16 -0.49 -9.95
C LYS A 104 4.95 0.22 -10.57
N MET A 105 3.81 0.26 -9.87
CA MET A 105 2.61 0.99 -10.31
C MET A 105 2.87 2.48 -10.48
N THR A 106 3.55 3.10 -9.52
CA THR A 106 3.98 4.51 -9.59
C THR A 106 4.90 4.74 -10.76
N LYS A 107 5.88 3.87 -11.02
CA LYS A 107 6.79 4.01 -12.16
C LYS A 107 6.05 3.95 -13.49
N ALA A 108 5.07 3.06 -13.62
CA ALA A 108 4.23 2.95 -14.82
C ALA A 108 3.15 4.04 -14.91
N ASN A 109 2.80 4.67 -13.79
CA ASN A 109 1.61 5.52 -13.64
C ASN A 109 0.30 4.81 -14.02
N GLU A 110 0.19 3.54 -13.63
CA GLU A 110 -0.92 2.64 -14.00
C GLU A 110 -1.46 1.89 -12.77
N GLY A 111 -2.74 1.53 -12.79
CA GLY A 111 -3.40 0.72 -11.78
C GLY A 111 -4.06 1.51 -10.63
N PHE A 112 -3.86 2.83 -10.56
CA PHE A 112 -4.55 3.71 -9.58
C PHE A 112 -6.04 3.89 -9.91
N GLU A 113 -6.46 3.59 -11.14
CA GLU A 113 -7.87 3.49 -11.52
C GLU A 113 -8.58 2.25 -10.95
N ASN A 114 -7.83 1.19 -10.59
CA ASN A 114 -8.41 -0.04 -10.07
C ASN A 114 -8.54 0.02 -8.55
N THR A 115 -9.73 0.40 -8.09
CA THR A 115 -10.07 0.51 -6.66
C THR A 115 -10.67 -0.77 -6.07
N LEU A 116 -10.93 -1.79 -6.90
CA LEU A 116 -11.73 -2.96 -6.51
C LEU A 116 -10.89 -4.15 -6.06
N ARG A 117 -9.72 -4.43 -6.67
CA ARG A 117 -8.85 -5.55 -6.24
C ARG A 117 -7.38 -5.33 -6.56
N TRP A 118 -6.54 -5.61 -5.57
CA TRP A 118 -5.12 -5.90 -5.71
C TRP A 118 -4.97 -7.40 -5.99
N GLN A 119 -4.94 -7.81 -7.27
CA GLN A 119 -4.53 -9.16 -7.67
C GLN A 119 -3.23 -9.09 -8.43
#